data_AF-A0A2J0Z095-F1
#
_entry.id   AF-A0A2J0Z095-F1
#
_cell.length_a   1.000
_cell.length_b   1.000
_cell.length_c   1.000
_cell.angle_alpha   90.00
_cell.angle_beta   90.00
_cell.angle_gamma   90.00
#
_symmetry.space_group_name_H-M   'P 1'
#
loop_
_entity.id
_entity.type
_entity.pdbx_description
1 polymer ?
#
loop_
_entity_poly.entity_id
_entity_poly.type
_entity_poly.pdbx_seq_one_letter_code
_entity_poly.pdbx_strand_id
1 'polypeptide(L)'
;MADVTGPISTKFVRLQLSRRKGFDLQALSKSINGREAVHVGRPGPWGNPFVVGKHGDAAYCVDLYKALLAGLLRVGADPDIAALARTRRFVAENVDELRGKNLACWCKPGAPCHANVLLEVANRQRTCR
;
A
#
# COMPACT_ATOMS: atom_id res chain seq x y z
N MET A 1 34.70 -10.63 18.39
CA MET A 1 33.29 -10.19 18.35
C MET A 1 32.86 -10.36 16.90
N ALA A 2 32.12 -11.42 16.59
CA ALA A 2 31.68 -11.68 15.22
C ALA A 2 30.55 -10.70 14.88
N ASP A 3 30.79 -9.89 13.86
CA ASP A 3 29.79 -8.98 13.30
C ASP A 3 28.63 -9.79 12.72
N VAL A 4 27.45 -9.67 13.33
CA VAL A 4 26.25 -10.46 12.99
C VAL A 4 25.43 -9.83 11.85
N THR A 5 26.04 -9.02 10.98
CA THR A 5 25.31 -8.33 9.92
C THR A 5 25.19 -9.21 8.67
N GLY A 6 24.28 -10.19 8.73
CA GLY A 6 23.75 -10.80 7.52
C GLY A 6 23.15 -9.72 6.59
N PRO A 7 23.14 -9.94 5.26
CA PRO A 7 22.70 -8.91 4.31
C PRO A 7 21.27 -8.46 4.63
N ILE A 8 21.11 -7.18 4.99
CA ILE A 8 19.80 -6.58 5.25
C ILE A 8 18.99 -6.67 3.95
N SER A 9 17.83 -7.33 4.01
CA SER A 9 16.93 -7.48 2.87
C SER A 9 16.61 -6.12 2.26
N THR A 10 16.96 -5.94 0.99
CA THR A 10 16.71 -4.69 0.27
C THR A 10 15.24 -4.51 -0.13
N LYS A 11 14.44 -5.58 -0.02
CA LYS A 11 13.04 -5.62 -0.43
C LYS A 11 12.13 -4.91 0.58
N PHE A 12 11.26 -4.04 0.06
CA PHE A 12 10.19 -3.41 0.81
C PHE A 12 9.06 -4.40 1.08
N VAL A 13 8.52 -4.39 2.29
CA VAL A 13 7.55 -5.37 2.73
C VAL A 13 6.21 -4.75 3.13
N ARG A 14 5.16 -5.55 2.99
CA ARG A 14 3.85 -5.26 3.56
C ARG A 14 3.82 -5.74 5.01
N LEU A 15 3.36 -4.88 5.90
CA LEU A 15 3.14 -5.18 7.31
C LEU A 15 1.65 -5.22 7.64
N GLN A 16 1.29 -6.01 8.65
CA GLN A 16 -0.05 -5.96 9.24
C GLN A 16 -0.06 -5.01 10.44
N LEU A 17 -1.04 -4.10 10.48
CA LEU A 17 -1.30 -3.26 11.64
C LEU A 17 -1.95 -4.07 12.77
N SER A 18 -1.68 -3.68 14.01
CA SER A 18 -2.25 -4.30 15.20
C SER A 18 -2.82 -3.25 16.15
N ARG A 19 -3.89 -3.63 16.85
CA ARG A 19 -4.47 -2.83 17.96
C ARG A 19 -4.01 -3.31 19.33
N ARG A 20 -3.09 -4.28 19.40
CA ARG A 20 -2.56 -4.75 20.69
C ARG A 20 -1.86 -3.60 21.41
N LYS A 21 -2.09 -3.47 22.72
CA LYS A 21 -1.41 -2.49 23.56
C LYS A 21 0.11 -2.63 23.39
N GLY A 22 0.79 -1.51 23.17
CA GLY A 22 2.23 -1.47 22.95
C GLY A 22 2.68 -1.78 21.52
N PHE A 23 1.76 -1.96 20.56
CA PHE A 23 2.13 -2.05 19.15
C PHE A 23 2.75 -0.74 18.65
N ASP A 24 3.99 -0.84 18.13
CA ASP A 24 4.70 0.25 17.48
C ASP A 24 5.06 -0.18 16.04
N LEU A 25 4.45 0.52 15.07
CA LEU A 25 4.65 0.24 13.66
C LEU A 25 6.10 0.53 13.21
N GLN A 26 6.72 1.60 13.71
CA GLN A 26 8.08 1.96 13.30
C GLN A 26 9.10 1.00 13.90
N ALA A 27 8.92 0.61 15.16
CA ALA A 27 9.78 -0.41 15.78
C ALA A 27 9.69 -1.74 15.02
N LEU A 28 8.48 -2.19 14.67
CA LEU A 28 8.29 -3.41 13.86
C LEU A 28 8.94 -3.29 12.48
N SER A 29 8.77 -2.15 11.80
CA SER A 29 9.32 -1.97 10.46
C SER A 29 10.85 -1.97 10.47
N LYS A 30 11.44 -1.24 11.42
CA LYS A 30 12.90 -1.14 11.58
C LYS A 30 13.51 -2.49 11.99
N SER A 31 12.82 -3.31 12.79
CA SER A 31 13.33 -4.63 13.16
C SER A 31 13.35 -5.63 11.99
N ILE A 32 12.55 -5.42 10.96
CA ILE A 32 12.50 -6.31 9.78
C ILE A 32 13.64 -6.04 8.80
N ASN A 33 13.87 -4.77 8.45
CA ASN A 33 14.86 -4.40 7.43
C ASN A 33 15.44 -2.99 7.61
N GLY A 34 15.32 -2.40 8.80
CA GLY A 34 15.84 -1.05 9.08
C GLY A 34 15.06 0.09 8.42
N ARG A 35 13.96 -0.18 7.72
CA ARG A 35 13.19 0.84 6.99
C ARG A 35 12.03 1.38 7.81
N GLU A 36 11.63 2.61 7.51
CA GLU A 36 10.37 3.17 8.01
C GLU A 36 9.15 2.52 7.34
N ALA A 37 8.01 2.58 8.02
CA ALA A 37 6.73 2.14 7.46
C ALA A 37 5.71 3.28 7.36
N VAL A 38 4.85 3.21 6.34
CA VAL A 38 3.71 4.12 6.17
C VAL A 38 2.40 3.39 6.41
N HIS A 39 1.50 3.99 7.20
CA HIS A 39 0.12 3.54 7.35
C HIS A 39 -0.65 3.83 6.06
N VAL A 40 -1.09 2.79 5.36
CA VAL A 40 -1.89 2.91 4.12
C VAL A 40 -3.32 2.39 4.27
N GLY A 41 -3.73 2.04 5.49
CA GLY A 41 -5.09 1.61 5.81
C GLY A 41 -6.11 2.75 5.79
N ARG A 42 -7.40 2.41 5.91
CA ARG A 42 -8.48 3.40 6.10
C ARG A 42 -8.68 3.72 7.60
N PRO A 43 -9.10 4.96 7.94
CA PRO A 43 -9.20 6.13 7.06
C PRO A 43 -7.81 6.65 6.67
N GLY A 44 -7.65 7.11 5.44
CA GLY A 44 -6.37 7.61 4.93
C GLY A 44 -6.38 7.76 3.40
N PRO A 45 -5.52 8.63 2.84
CA PRO A 45 -5.55 8.95 1.41
C PRO A 45 -4.99 7.82 0.53
N TRP A 46 -4.21 6.91 1.12
CA TRP A 46 -3.68 5.70 0.49
C TRP A 46 -4.64 4.51 0.48
N GLY A 47 -5.82 4.64 1.11
CA GLY A 47 -6.78 3.56 1.25
C GLY A 47 -7.37 3.13 -0.11
N ASN A 48 -7.60 1.82 -0.27
CA ASN A 48 -8.41 1.32 -1.38
C ASN A 48 -9.84 1.89 -1.29
N PRO A 49 -10.40 2.54 -2.34
CA PRO A 49 -11.77 3.03 -2.33
C PRO A 49 -12.80 1.91 -2.45
N PHE A 50 -12.40 0.72 -2.95
CA PHE A 50 -13.26 -0.46 -3.00
C PHE A 50 -13.36 -1.11 -1.61
N VAL A 51 -14.60 -1.25 -1.16
CA VAL A 51 -14.99 -1.82 0.13
C VAL A 51 -15.42 -3.28 -0.04
N VAL A 52 -14.73 -4.19 0.66
CA VAL A 52 -15.08 -5.62 0.76
C VAL A 52 -16.49 -5.77 1.32
N GLY A 53 -17.28 -6.65 0.73
CA GLY A 53 -18.70 -6.86 1.06
C GLY A 53 -19.67 -5.91 0.34
N LYS A 54 -19.23 -4.70 -0.05
CA LYS A 54 -20.01 -3.79 -0.91
C LYS A 54 -19.72 -4.03 -2.39
N HIS A 55 -18.44 -4.11 -2.78
CA HIS A 55 -18.03 -4.20 -4.18
C HIS A 55 -17.58 -5.61 -4.58
N GLY A 56 -17.44 -6.53 -3.62
CA GLY A 56 -16.99 -7.91 -3.84
C GLY A 56 -16.10 -8.41 -2.71
N ASP A 57 -15.36 -9.49 -2.97
CA ASP A 57 -14.39 -10.03 -2.02
C ASP A 57 -13.06 -9.23 -2.01
N ALA A 58 -12.12 -9.66 -1.18
CA ALA A 58 -10.83 -8.99 -1.04
C ALA A 58 -9.97 -9.04 -2.31
N ALA A 59 -10.00 -10.14 -3.05
CA ALA A 59 -9.22 -10.28 -4.29
C ALA A 59 -9.78 -9.34 -5.35
N TYR A 60 -11.09 -9.36 -5.56
CA TYR A 60 -11.78 -8.52 -6.51
C TYR A 60 -11.61 -7.03 -6.21
N CYS A 61 -11.75 -6.62 -4.94
CA CYS A 61 -11.48 -5.23 -4.53
C CYS A 61 -10.04 -4.78 -4.81
N VAL A 62 -9.06 -5.69 -4.70
CA VAL A 62 -7.66 -5.40 -5.01
C VAL A 62 -7.44 -5.31 -6.52
N ASP A 63 -8.09 -6.15 -7.31
CA ASP A 63 -7.99 -6.10 -8.78
C ASP A 63 -8.66 -4.85 -9.36
N LEU A 64 -9.82 -4.44 -8.82
CA LEU A 64 -10.41 -3.13 -9.13
C LEU A 64 -9.46 -1.98 -8.80
N TYR A 65 -8.74 -2.07 -7.68
CA TYR A 65 -7.74 -1.06 -7.31
C TYR A 65 -6.56 -1.02 -8.28
N LYS A 66 -6.05 -2.17 -8.72
CA LYS A 66 -5.03 -2.23 -9.79
C LYS A 66 -5.55 -1.60 -11.07
N ALA A 67 -6.76 -1.94 -11.50
CA ALA A 67 -7.39 -1.40 -12.70
C ALA A 67 -7.59 0.13 -12.60
N LEU A 68 -7.97 0.64 -11.43
CA LEU A 68 -8.09 2.08 -11.16
C LEU A 68 -6.75 2.79 -11.36
N LEU A 69 -5.68 2.30 -10.73
CA LEU A 69 -4.35 2.91 -10.80
C LEU A 69 -3.74 2.79 -12.20
N ALA A 70 -4.05 1.71 -12.92
CA ALA A 70 -3.66 1.51 -14.33
C ALA A 70 -4.48 2.37 -15.31
N GLY A 71 -5.53 3.05 -14.84
CA GLY A 71 -6.40 3.88 -15.69
C GLY A 71 -7.36 3.11 -16.60
N LEU A 72 -7.65 1.85 -16.26
CA LEU A 72 -8.53 0.96 -17.01
C LEU A 72 -10.01 1.11 -16.62
N LEU A 73 -10.32 1.92 -15.61
CA LEU A 73 -11.69 2.24 -15.22
C LEU A 73 -12.07 3.63 -15.74
N ARG A 74 -13.26 3.74 -16.37
CA ARG A 74 -13.81 5.04 -16.79
C ARG A 74 -14.09 5.90 -15.57
N VAL A 75 -13.55 7.12 -15.58
CA VAL A 75 -13.87 8.17 -14.61
C VAL A 75 -14.78 9.22 -15.27
N GLY A 76 -15.84 9.65 -14.58
CA GLY A 76 -16.94 10.53 -15.01
C GLY A 76 -17.55 11.25 -13.80
N ALA A 77 -18.67 11.98 -13.99
CA ALA A 77 -19.19 12.95 -13.01
C ALA A 77 -20.10 12.39 -11.89
N ASP A 78 -20.30 11.07 -11.84
CA ASP A 78 -21.03 10.42 -10.73
C ASP A 78 -20.24 10.56 -9.40
N PRO A 79 -20.89 10.81 -8.25
CA PRO A 79 -20.21 10.99 -6.96
C PRO A 79 -19.23 9.88 -6.57
N ASP A 80 -19.57 8.62 -6.84
CA ASP A 80 -18.69 7.47 -6.55
C ASP A 80 -17.48 7.48 -7.50
N ILE A 81 -17.68 7.93 -8.74
CA ILE A 81 -16.63 8.00 -9.75
C ILE A 81 -15.68 9.18 -9.52
N ALA A 82 -16.20 10.34 -9.07
CA ALA A 82 -15.36 11.47 -8.68
C ALA A 82 -14.43 11.10 -7.52
N ALA A 83 -14.87 10.25 -6.59
CA ALA A 83 -14.03 9.70 -5.54
C ALA A 83 -12.91 8.81 -6.10
N LEU A 84 -13.22 7.93 -7.06
CA LEU A 84 -12.20 7.12 -7.75
C LEU A 84 -11.18 7.99 -8.49
N ALA A 85 -11.63 9.05 -9.16
CA ALA A 85 -10.75 10.01 -9.84
C ALA A 85 -9.81 10.71 -8.86
N ARG A 86 -10.32 11.14 -7.69
CA ARG A 86 -9.49 11.74 -6.62
C ARG A 86 -8.46 10.74 -6.09
N THR A 87 -8.84 9.50 -5.81
CA THR A 87 -7.89 8.46 -5.38
C THR A 87 -6.81 8.23 -6.42
N ARG A 88 -7.17 8.05 -7.70
CA ARG A 88 -6.20 7.81 -8.78
C ARG A 88 -5.22 8.97 -8.91
N ARG A 89 -5.74 10.20 -8.92
CA ARG A 89 -4.93 11.42 -8.99
C ARG A 89 -3.97 11.52 -7.79
N PHE A 90 -4.50 11.36 -6.58
CA PHE A 90 -3.71 11.42 -5.35
C PHE A 90 -2.54 10.42 -5.40
N VAL A 91 -2.80 9.16 -5.75
CA VAL A 91 -1.74 8.16 -5.84
C VAL A 91 -0.74 8.56 -6.92
N ALA A 92 -1.18 8.94 -8.11
CA ALA A 92 -0.25 9.34 -9.20
C ALA A 92 0.67 10.52 -8.81
N GLU A 93 0.15 11.50 -8.07
CA GLU A 93 0.89 12.70 -7.67
C GLU A 93 1.82 12.47 -6.47
N ASN A 94 1.48 11.55 -5.55
CA ASN A 94 2.17 11.45 -4.26
C ASN A 94 2.93 10.13 -4.05
N VAL A 95 2.80 9.13 -4.92
CA VAL A 95 3.32 7.77 -4.65
C VAL A 95 4.82 7.70 -4.38
N ASP A 96 5.60 8.70 -4.80
CA ASP A 96 7.03 8.78 -4.45
C ASP A 96 7.28 8.95 -2.94
N GLU A 97 6.31 9.44 -2.16
CA GLU A 97 6.38 9.47 -0.70
C GLU A 97 6.48 8.07 -0.06
N LEU A 98 6.02 7.04 -0.79
CA LEU A 98 6.05 5.64 -0.36
C LEU A 98 7.32 4.92 -0.82
N ARG A 99 8.10 5.51 -1.73
CA ARG A 99 9.33 4.91 -2.24
C ARG A 99 10.31 4.69 -1.10
N GLY A 100 10.95 3.53 -1.08
CA GLY A 100 11.96 3.26 -0.05
C GLY A 100 11.39 2.78 1.30
N LYS A 101 10.06 2.70 1.46
CA LYS A 101 9.39 2.42 2.74
C LYS A 101 8.61 1.11 2.72
N ASN A 102 8.45 0.50 3.89
CA ASN A 102 7.50 -0.58 4.10
C ASN A 102 6.08 0.00 4.18
N LEU A 103 5.04 -0.78 3.86
CA LEU A 103 3.65 -0.31 3.89
C LEU A 103 2.79 -1.16 4.82
N ALA A 104 1.98 -0.52 5.67
CA ALA A 104 1.18 -1.20 6.68
C ALA A 104 -0.33 -1.05 6.45
N CYS A 105 -1.05 -2.18 6.50
CA CYS A 105 -2.50 -2.23 6.36
C CYS A 105 -3.11 -3.22 7.37
N TRP A 106 -4.43 -3.15 7.58
CA TRP A 106 -5.16 -4.03 8.50
C TRP A 106 -5.37 -5.46 7.99
N CYS A 107 -5.23 -5.68 6.67
CA CYS A 107 -5.46 -6.99 6.05
C CYS A 107 -4.55 -8.08 6.65
N LYS A 108 -5.11 -9.28 6.91
CA LYS A 108 -4.37 -10.44 7.43
C LYS A 108 -3.16 -10.81 6.55
N PRO A 109 -2.06 -11.33 7.12
CA PRO A 109 -0.92 -11.80 6.33
C PRO A 109 -1.37 -12.84 5.30
N GLY A 110 -0.80 -12.82 4.09
CA GLY A 110 -1.19 -13.70 2.99
C GLY A 110 -2.49 -13.34 2.26
N ALA A 111 -3.41 -12.59 2.88
CA ALA A 111 -4.64 -12.16 2.22
C ALA A 111 -4.36 -11.12 1.11
N PRO A 112 -5.19 -11.03 0.05
CA PRO A 112 -5.14 -9.93 -0.91
C PRO A 112 -5.14 -8.57 -0.20
N CYS A 113 -4.26 -7.66 -0.62
CA CYS A 113 -4.15 -6.34 -0.01
C CYS A 113 -3.63 -5.29 -0.98
N HIS A 114 -4.20 -4.09 -0.89
CA HIS A 114 -3.82 -2.95 -1.72
C HIS A 114 -2.41 -2.42 -1.41
N ALA A 115 -1.88 -2.65 -0.20
CA ALA A 115 -0.52 -2.28 0.15
C ALA A 115 0.52 -2.97 -0.76
N ASN A 116 0.25 -4.19 -1.24
CA ASN A 116 1.12 -4.86 -2.22
C ASN A 116 1.14 -4.10 -3.55
N VAL A 117 -0.02 -3.63 -4.02
CA VAL A 117 -0.14 -2.81 -5.23
C VAL A 117 0.63 -1.50 -5.08
N LEU A 118 0.49 -0.82 -3.94
CA LEU A 118 1.25 0.41 -3.68
C LEU A 118 2.76 0.18 -3.61
N LEU A 119 3.22 -0.93 -3.03
CA LEU A 119 4.65 -1.29 -3.03
C LEU A 119 5.18 -1.46 -4.46
N GLU A 120 4.43 -2.11 -5.34
CA GLU A 120 4.78 -2.28 -6.74
C GLU A 120 4.83 -0.93 -7.48
N VAL A 121 3.79 -0.10 -7.33
CA VAL A 121 3.71 1.21 -8.00
C VAL A 121 4.82 2.15 -7.51
N ALA A 122 5.05 2.23 -6.20
CA ALA A 122 6.05 3.13 -5.61
C ALA A 122 7.48 2.75 -5.95
N ASN A 123 7.77 1.46 -6.14
CA ASN A 123 9.13 0.97 -6.35
C ASN A 123 9.38 0.45 -7.77
N ARG A 124 8.43 0.64 -8.70
CA ARG A 124 8.66 0.38 -10.13
C ARG A 124 9.83 1.23 -10.60
N GLN A 125 10.74 0.61 -11.36
CA GLN A 125 11.84 1.31 -11.99
C GLN A 125 11.28 2.38 -12.93
N ARG A 126 11.63 3.63 -12.69
CA ARG A 126 11.39 4.70 -13.65
C ARG A 126 12.44 4.54 -14.74
N THR A 127 12.10 3.92 -15.85
CA THR A 127 12.95 4.00 -17.05
C THR A 127 12.94 5.46 -17.49
N CYS A 128 14.12 6.09 -17.50
CA CYS A 128 14.30 7.39 -18.12
C CYS A 128 13.78 7.31 -19.56
N ARG A 129 12.92 8.24 -19.95
CA ARG A 129 12.54 8.47 -21.34
C ARG A 129 13.17 9.77 -21.79
#